data_AF-A0AA41UI01-F1
#
_entry.id   AF-A0AA41UI01-F1
#
_cell.length_a   1.000
_cell.length_b   1.000
_cell.length_c   1.000
_cell.angle_alpha   90.00
_cell.angle_beta   90.00
_cell.angle_gamma   90.00
#
_symmetry.space_group_name_H-M   'P 1'
#
loop_
_entity.id
_entity.type
_entity.pdbx_description
1 polymer ?
#
loop_
_entity_poly.entity_id
_entity_poly.type
_entity_poly.pdbx_seq_one_letter_code
_entity_poly.pdbx_strand_id
1 'polypeptide(L)'
;MSGLKEPIDVFFTAFGVITMIALPSWIAFARLTMARIEREIRTDGLPRPAPWDGVGYRVLWYLHAIIFPVGIWNRLDDPLIDVALVRRYSTRADIIRGWVFFISNALWVCMILIFMLFFHN
;
A
#
# COMPACT_ATOMS: atom_id res chain seq x y z
N MET A 1 36.76 -22.67 -1.10
CA MET A 1 36.01 -21.61 -1.80
C MET A 1 34.57 -22.10 -1.97
N SER A 2 33.67 -21.81 -1.05
CA SER A 2 32.30 -22.35 -1.06
C SER A 2 31.30 -21.40 -0.37
N GLY A 3 31.27 -20.13 -0.79
CA GLY A 3 30.49 -19.10 -0.11
C GLY A 3 29.62 -18.21 -0.99
N LEU A 4 29.67 -18.35 -2.31
CA LEU A 4 28.79 -17.59 -3.21
C LEU A 4 27.50 -18.38 -3.36
N LYS A 5 26.40 -17.81 -2.86
CA LYS A 5 25.05 -18.31 -3.14
C LYS A 5 24.78 -18.19 -4.64
N GLU A 6 24.10 -19.18 -5.21
CA GLU A 6 23.66 -19.09 -6.60
C GLU A 6 22.71 -17.88 -6.75
N PRO A 7 22.69 -17.20 -7.92
CA PRO A 7 21.83 -16.03 -8.13
C PRO A 7 20.35 -16.29 -7.79
N ILE A 8 19.88 -17.51 -8.04
CA ILE A 8 18.51 -17.93 -7.71
C ILE A 8 18.24 -18.03 -6.21
N ASP A 9 19.23 -18.47 -5.41
CA ASP A 9 19.11 -18.55 -3.96
C ASP A 9 19.06 -17.15 -3.32
N VAL A 10 19.87 -16.23 -3.85
CA VAL A 10 19.84 -14.81 -3.45
C VAL A 10 18.48 -14.21 -3.76
N PHE A 11 17.95 -14.48 -4.96
CA PHE A 11 16.63 -14.01 -5.38
C PHE A 11 15.53 -14.50 -4.44
N PHE A 12 15.44 -15.81 -4.17
CA PHE A 12 14.40 -16.36 -3.29
C PHE A 12 14.55 -15.90 -1.84
N THR A 13 15.78 -15.73 -1.36
CA THR A 13 16.02 -15.15 -0.03
C THR A 13 15.46 -13.72 0.03
N ALA A 14 15.78 -12.87 -0.95
CA ALA A 14 15.30 -11.50 -1.01
C ALA A 14 13.76 -11.45 -1.16
N PHE A 15 13.20 -12.27 -2.04
CA PHE A 15 11.75 -12.39 -2.23
C PHE A 15 11.03 -12.78 -0.94
N GLY A 16 11.56 -13.75 -0.18
CA GLY A 16 11.02 -14.16 1.11
C GLY A 16 11.02 -13.00 2.12
N VAL A 17 12.14 -12.29 2.26
CA VAL A 17 12.25 -11.12 3.16
C VAL A 17 11.25 -10.02 2.77
N ILE A 18 11.17 -9.68 1.48
CA ILE A 18 10.26 -8.65 0.99
C ILE A 18 8.81 -9.07 1.19
N THR A 19 8.46 -10.34 0.97
CA THR A 19 7.09 -10.86 1.22
C THR A 19 6.70 -10.71 2.69
N MET A 20 7.62 -11.01 3.62
CA MET A 20 7.41 -10.85 5.06
C MET A 20 7.25 -9.39 5.51
N ILE A 21 7.55 -8.42 4.65
CA ILE A 21 7.32 -6.99 4.91
C ILE A 21 6.07 -6.50 4.16
N ALA A 22 5.91 -6.91 2.90
CA ALA A 22 4.85 -6.46 2.01
C ALA A 22 3.45 -6.89 2.49
N LEU A 23 3.28 -8.16 2.88
CA LEU A 23 1.97 -8.65 3.33
C LEU A 23 1.55 -8.04 4.68
N PRO A 24 2.41 -8.02 5.72
CA PRO A 24 2.03 -7.40 6.97
C PRO A 24 1.86 -5.89 6.86
N SER A 25 2.62 -5.20 6.01
CA SER A 25 2.44 -3.75 5.81
C SER A 25 1.10 -3.41 5.16
N TRP A 26 0.62 -4.22 4.20
CA TRP A 26 -0.74 -4.08 3.68
C TRP A 26 -1.76 -4.21 4.82
N ILE A 27 -1.71 -5.32 5.57
CA ILE A 27 -2.68 -5.58 6.65
C ILE A 27 -2.62 -4.47 7.70
N ALA A 28 -1.42 -4.04 8.09
CA ALA A 28 -1.21 -2.96 9.04
C ALA A 28 -1.80 -1.64 8.52
N PHE A 29 -1.58 -1.29 7.26
CA PHE A 29 -2.15 -0.07 6.66
C PHE A 29 -3.68 -0.16 6.60
N ALA A 30 -4.24 -1.28 6.19
CA ALA A 30 -5.69 -1.49 6.15
C ALA A 30 -6.35 -1.38 7.54
N ARG A 31 -5.74 -1.97 8.57
CA ARG A 31 -6.32 -2.04 9.92
C ARG A 31 -6.01 -0.83 10.79
N LEU A 32 -4.79 -0.30 10.73
CA LEU A 32 -4.32 0.77 11.63
C LEU A 32 -4.49 2.16 11.03
N THR A 33 -4.57 2.27 9.71
CA THR A 33 -4.74 3.54 9.00
C THR A 33 -6.14 3.64 8.41
N MET A 34 -6.50 2.83 7.41
CA MET A 34 -7.79 2.94 6.74
C MET A 34 -8.97 2.77 7.71
N ALA A 35 -9.01 1.66 8.47
CA ALA A 35 -10.11 1.40 9.40
C ALA A 35 -10.18 2.42 10.55
N ARG A 36 -9.03 2.96 11.00
CA ARG A 36 -8.99 4.05 11.99
C ARG A 36 -9.61 5.33 11.44
N ILE A 37 -9.19 5.76 10.25
CA ILE A 37 -9.73 6.95 9.55
C ILE A 37 -11.24 6.81 9.35
N GLU A 38 -11.70 5.67 8.82
CA GLU A 38 -13.13 5.43 8.61
C GLU A 38 -13.94 5.44 9.92
N ARG A 39 -13.36 4.95 11.01
CA ARG A 39 -14.00 5.00 12.32
C ARG A 39 -14.16 6.44 12.80
N GLU A 40 -13.13 7.27 12.68
CA GLU A 40 -13.19 8.68 13.11
C GLU A 40 -14.18 9.49 12.28
N ILE A 41 -14.17 9.31 10.96
CA ILE A 41 -15.13 9.97 10.05
C ILE A 41 -16.57 9.63 10.40
N ARG A 42 -16.84 8.34 10.67
CA ARG A 42 -18.16 7.88 11.09
C ARG A 42 -18.56 8.43 12.47
N THR A 43 -17.63 8.54 13.41
CA THR A 43 -17.90 9.16 14.72
C THR A 43 -18.34 10.62 14.55
N ASP A 44 -17.79 11.32 13.56
CA ASP A 44 -18.15 12.70 13.23
C ASP A 44 -19.42 12.82 12.36
N GLY A 45 -20.13 11.70 12.11
CA GLY A 45 -21.38 11.67 11.35
C GLY A 45 -21.22 11.88 9.84
N LEU A 46 -19.99 11.83 9.33
CA LEU A 46 -19.68 12.03 7.91
C LEU A 46 -19.80 10.70 7.13
N PRO A 47 -20.12 10.78 5.82
CA PRO A 47 -20.21 9.60 4.97
C PRO A 47 -18.83 8.96 4.79
N ARG A 48 -18.84 7.67 4.43
CA ARG A 48 -17.61 6.94 4.13
C ARG A 48 -16.88 7.59 2.94
N PRO A 49 -15.56 7.83 3.00
CA PRO A 49 -14.85 8.54 1.94
C PRO A 49 -14.84 7.84 0.59
N ALA A 50 -14.78 6.50 0.59
CA ALA A 50 -14.83 5.72 -0.64
C ALA A 50 -16.06 4.79 -0.60
N PRO A 51 -17.05 5.01 -1.48
CA PRO A 51 -18.35 4.34 -1.43
C PRO A 51 -18.28 2.87 -1.85
N TRP A 52 -17.28 2.51 -2.65
CA TRP A 52 -17.08 1.15 -3.14
C TRP A 52 -15.90 0.46 -2.44
N ASP A 53 -16.11 -0.78 -2.02
CA ASP A 53 -15.06 -1.73 -1.68
C ASP A 53 -15.24 -2.92 -2.59
N GLY A 54 -14.44 -3.00 -3.66
CA GLY A 54 -14.35 -4.23 -4.44
C GLY A 54 -13.56 -5.28 -3.66
N VAL A 55 -12.57 -5.86 -4.32
CA VAL A 55 -11.66 -6.88 -3.75
C VAL A 55 -10.56 -6.22 -2.88
N GLY A 56 -10.94 -5.29 -1.98
CA GLY A 56 -9.99 -4.57 -1.12
C GLY A 56 -9.19 -3.46 -1.79
N TYR A 57 -9.58 -3.05 -3.01
CA TYR A 57 -8.93 -1.98 -3.77
C TYR A 57 -8.95 -0.61 -3.05
N ARG A 58 -9.91 -0.37 -2.14
CA ARG A 58 -9.99 0.89 -1.39
C ARG A 58 -8.73 1.16 -0.56
N VAL A 59 -8.02 0.13 -0.12
CA VAL A 59 -6.74 0.29 0.59
C VAL A 59 -5.74 1.07 -0.26
N LEU A 60 -5.72 0.83 -1.57
CA LEU A 60 -4.84 1.55 -2.51
C LEU A 60 -5.30 2.99 -2.72
N TRP A 61 -6.60 3.27 -2.76
CA TRP A 61 -7.08 4.66 -2.84
C TRP A 61 -6.70 5.48 -1.61
N TYR A 62 -6.84 4.90 -0.42
CA TYR A 62 -6.38 5.52 0.82
C TYR A 62 -4.87 5.76 0.80
N LEU A 63 -4.11 4.78 0.33
CA LEU A 63 -2.66 4.92 0.16
C LEU A 63 -2.33 6.16 -0.68
N HIS A 64 -2.91 6.27 -1.88
CA HIS A 64 -2.61 7.38 -2.79
C HIS A 64 -3.09 8.74 -2.26
N ALA A 65 -4.27 8.78 -1.61
CA ALA A 65 -4.79 9.98 -0.98
C ALA A 65 -3.87 10.49 0.15
N ILE A 66 -3.20 9.59 0.87
CA ILE A 66 -2.35 9.91 2.02
C ILE A 66 -0.94 10.32 1.60
N ILE A 67 -0.25 9.54 0.76
CA ILE A 67 1.21 9.69 0.57
C ILE A 67 1.62 10.59 -0.58
N PHE A 68 0.81 10.71 -1.64
CA PHE A 68 1.15 11.54 -2.79
C PHE A 68 0.67 12.97 -2.57
N PRO A 69 1.24 14.00 -3.22
CA PRO A 69 0.61 15.32 -3.29
C PRO A 69 -0.69 15.26 -4.10
N VAL A 70 -1.61 16.19 -3.89
CA VAL A 70 -2.84 16.31 -4.70
C VAL A 70 -2.43 16.57 -6.16
N GLY A 71 -2.93 15.73 -7.07
CA GLY A 71 -2.61 15.82 -8.49
C GLY A 71 -3.33 14.75 -9.29
N ILE A 72 -2.67 14.26 -10.36
CA ILE A 72 -3.27 13.32 -11.32
C ILE A 72 -3.74 12.02 -10.64
N TRP A 73 -3.02 11.56 -9.62
CA TRP A 73 -3.24 10.26 -8.96
C TRP A 73 -4.24 10.29 -7.79
N ASN A 74 -4.71 11.47 -7.39
CA ASN A 74 -5.56 11.68 -6.21
C ASN A 74 -6.24 13.07 -6.28
N ARG A 75 -7.01 13.26 -7.34
CA ARG A 75 -7.72 14.52 -7.59
C ARG A 75 -8.76 14.77 -6.49
N LEU A 76 -9.06 16.04 -6.20
CA LEU A 76 -10.06 16.40 -5.20
C LEU A 76 -11.50 16.06 -5.63
N ASP A 77 -11.73 15.95 -6.94
CA ASP A 77 -13.00 15.59 -7.57
C ASP A 77 -13.09 14.09 -7.93
N ASP A 78 -12.25 13.24 -7.32
CA ASP A 78 -12.24 11.80 -7.61
C ASP A 78 -13.57 11.14 -7.16
N PRO A 79 -14.33 10.52 -8.09
CA PRO A 79 -15.61 9.90 -7.74
C PRO A 79 -15.44 8.62 -6.90
N LEU A 80 -14.24 8.07 -6.81
CA LEU A 80 -13.94 6.82 -6.09
C LEU A 80 -13.56 7.08 -4.63
N ILE A 81 -13.06 8.26 -4.30
CA ILE A 81 -12.62 8.61 -2.94
C ILE A 81 -12.63 10.12 -2.68
N ASP A 82 -13.19 10.53 -1.54
CA ASP A 82 -13.04 11.89 -1.03
C ASP A 82 -11.63 12.10 -0.46
N VAL A 83 -10.71 12.55 -1.32
CA VAL A 83 -9.30 12.78 -0.97
C VAL A 83 -9.15 13.85 0.10
N ALA A 84 -9.94 14.92 0.05
CA ALA A 84 -9.87 16.02 1.02
C ALA A 84 -10.23 15.52 2.42
N LEU A 85 -11.30 14.73 2.51
CA LEU A 85 -11.77 14.14 3.75
C LEU A 85 -10.73 13.15 4.31
N VAL A 86 -10.19 12.22 3.51
CA VAL A 86 -9.17 11.28 3.99
C VAL A 86 -7.95 12.01 4.55
N ARG A 87 -7.45 13.03 3.85
CA ARG A 87 -6.29 13.82 4.31
C ARG A 87 -6.55 14.54 5.62
N ARG A 88 -7.76 15.07 5.82
CA ARG A 88 -8.14 15.78 7.05
C ARG A 88 -8.00 14.88 8.30
N TYR A 89 -8.27 13.59 8.17
CA TYR A 89 -8.17 12.60 9.25
C TYR A 89 -6.84 11.85 9.28
N SER A 90 -5.94 12.15 8.35
CA SER A 90 -4.65 11.47 8.24
C SER A 90 -3.62 12.08 9.18
N THR A 91 -2.81 11.21 9.78
CA THR A 91 -1.74 11.59 10.70
C THR A 91 -0.36 11.34 10.07
N ARG A 92 0.71 11.86 10.69
CA ARG A 92 2.08 11.54 10.28
C ARG A 92 2.38 10.04 10.34
N ALA A 93 1.78 9.32 11.29
CA ALA A 93 1.94 7.87 11.41
C ALA A 93 1.34 7.13 10.21
N ASP A 94 0.22 7.62 9.67
CA ASP A 94 -0.41 7.05 8.48
C ASP A 94 0.43 7.26 7.22
N ILE A 95 1.08 8.42 7.10
CA ILE A 95 2.00 8.72 6.01
C ILE A 95 3.18 7.74 6.03
N ILE A 96 3.78 7.50 7.20
CA ILE A 96 4.89 6.55 7.35
C ILE A 96 4.45 5.13 6.99
N ARG A 97 3.32 4.66 7.52
CA ARG A 97 2.77 3.33 7.18
C ARG A 97 2.45 3.21 5.70
N GLY A 98 1.95 4.29 5.10
CA GLY A 98 1.69 4.38 3.67
C GLY A 98 2.96 4.20 2.85
N TRP A 99 4.03 4.92 3.16
CA TRP A 99 5.32 4.76 2.46
C TRP A 99 5.92 3.36 2.63
N VAL A 100 5.83 2.77 3.83
CA VAL A 100 6.28 1.38 4.06
C VAL A 100 5.47 0.41 3.21
N PHE A 101 4.14 0.56 3.18
CA PHE A 101 3.26 -0.27 2.35
C PHE A 101 3.58 -0.11 0.86
N PHE A 102 3.67 1.12 0.36
CA PHE A 102 3.95 1.42 -1.04
C PHE A 102 5.28 0.84 -1.52
N ILE A 103 6.38 1.14 -0.80
CA ILE A 103 7.73 0.72 -1.22
C ILE A 103 7.87 -0.80 -1.17
N SER A 104 7.42 -1.43 -0.08
CA SER A 104 7.53 -2.89 0.06
C SER A 104 6.72 -3.64 -0.99
N ASN A 105 5.51 -3.17 -1.32
CA ASN A 105 4.68 -3.81 -2.33
C ASN A 105 5.17 -3.53 -3.76
N ALA A 106 5.70 -2.33 -4.03
CA ALA A 106 6.35 -2.04 -5.31
C ALA A 106 7.56 -2.94 -5.53
N LEU A 107 8.43 -3.11 -4.52
CA LEU A 107 9.56 -4.03 -4.59
C LEU A 107 9.12 -5.49 -4.79
N TRP A 108 8.04 -5.90 -4.09
CA TRP A 108 7.50 -7.25 -4.23
C TRP A 108 6.99 -7.53 -5.65
N VAL A 109 6.24 -6.60 -6.24
CA VAL A 109 5.78 -6.69 -7.63
C VAL A 109 6.97 -6.72 -8.60
N CYS A 110 7.98 -5.86 -8.41
CA CYS A 110 9.18 -5.86 -9.23
C CYS A 110 9.92 -7.22 -9.19
N MET A 111 10.01 -7.86 -8.02
CA MET A 111 10.60 -9.20 -7.89
C MET A 111 9.81 -10.23 -8.70
N ILE A 112 8.48 -10.20 -8.64
CA ILE A 112 7.63 -11.11 -9.44
C ILE A 112 7.87 -10.92 -10.93
N LEU A 113 7.93 -9.66 -11.39
CA LEU A 113 8.18 -9.35 -12.79
C LEU A 113 9.58 -9.82 -13.23
N ILE A 114 10.60 -9.63 -12.41
CA ILE A 114 11.96 -10.14 -12.67
C ILE A 114 11.94 -11.67 -12.77
N PHE A 115 11.23 -12.35 -11.87
CA PHE A 115 11.09 -13.81 -11.94
C PHE A 115 10.47 -14.26 -13.28
N MET A 116 9.35 -13.63 -13.67
CA MET A 116 8.66 -13.94 -14.92
C MET A 116 9.53 -13.69 -16.16
N LEU A 117 10.35 -12.65 -16.15
CA LEU A 117 11.18 -12.29 -17.31
C LEU A 117 12.44 -13.16 -17.45
N PHE A 118 13.08 -13.54 -16.35
CA PHE A 118 14.42 -14.14 -16.38
C PHE A 118 14.49 -15.62 -15.98
N PHE A 119 13.49 -16.13 -15.25
CA PHE A 119 13.51 -17.49 -14.70
C PHE A 119 12.37 -18.38 -15.21
N HIS A 120 11.36 -17.80 -15.85
CA HIS A 120 10.23 -18.52 -16.43
C HIS A 120 10.31 -18.68 -17.97
N ASN A 121 11.18 -17.92 -18.63
CA ASN A 121 11.52 -18.11 -20.06
C ASN A 121 12.64 -19.13 -20.22
#